data_AF-A0A8T6P2V7-F1
#
_entry.id   AF-A0A8T6P2V7-F1
#
_cell.length_a   1.000
_cell.length_b   1.000
_cell.length_c   1.000
_cell.angle_alpha   90.00
_cell.angle_beta   90.00
_cell.angle_gamma   90.00
#
_symmetry.space_group_name_H-M   'P 1'
#
loop_
_entity.id
_entity.type
_entity.pdbx_description
1 polymer ?
#
loop_
_entity_poly.entity_id
_entity_poly.type
_entity_poly.pdbx_seq_one_letter_code
_entity_poly.pdbx_strand_id
1 'polypeptide(L)'
;MEVEPTERLEGSHSRLRWLRWAAGIALAVLALGFVGGAGASRLEENDRFCASCHMVPERTYFNRAQFALAGIDPVEDLSSAHYLADPEDLPAGVPMRCIDCHRGDDSLLHRTEALLLGAEDTVIYLFGDPDQSIEKTELNVPHLANDSCVMCHSAALLEVGFPNHFHNMLPVAADVWQDGGELTLPQTNPELYEDALEEGLEPIEDSDLLCMDCHQTHVSKPGAELTGFLDLDNVAYPACETCHTAALGAPLGIAP
;
A
#
# COMPACT_ATOMS: atom_id res chain seq x y z
N MET A 1 5.79 -79.36 -13.05
CA MET A 1 6.07 -78.62 -11.81
C MET A 1 5.74 -77.17 -12.15
N GLU A 2 4.46 -76.83 -12.08
CA GLU A 2 3.92 -75.52 -12.45
C GLU A 2 3.69 -74.74 -11.16
N VAL A 3 4.25 -73.54 -11.10
CA VAL A 3 4.13 -72.62 -9.96
C VAL A 3 3.12 -71.56 -10.37
N GLU A 4 1.96 -71.54 -9.71
CA GLU A 4 0.91 -70.54 -9.97
C GLU A 4 1.28 -69.18 -9.35
N PRO A 5 1.10 -68.06 -10.06
CA PRO A 5 1.40 -66.73 -9.55
C PRO A 5 0.13 -66.08 -8.97
N THR A 6 -0.11 -66.22 -7.65
CA THR A 6 -1.31 -65.64 -6.99
C THR A 6 -1.06 -64.35 -6.21
N GLU A 7 0.14 -63.76 -6.23
CA GLU A 7 0.52 -62.69 -5.29
C GLU A 7 0.35 -61.23 -5.77
N ARG A 8 -0.34 -60.93 -6.88
CA ARG A 8 -0.26 -59.58 -7.50
C ARG A 8 -1.46 -58.64 -7.28
N LEU A 9 -2.53 -59.01 -6.56
CA LEU A 9 -3.74 -58.16 -6.49
C LEU A 9 -4.04 -57.46 -5.16
N GLU A 10 -3.41 -57.84 -4.03
CA GLU A 10 -3.73 -57.23 -2.72
C GLU A 10 -3.14 -55.81 -2.52
N GLY A 11 -2.15 -55.41 -3.31
CA GLY A 11 -1.50 -54.10 -3.18
C GLY A 11 -2.28 -52.91 -3.76
N SER A 12 -3.33 -53.14 -4.57
CA SER A 12 -4.00 -52.05 -5.31
C SER A 12 -5.03 -51.29 -4.45
N HIS A 13 -5.76 -52.00 -3.60
CA HIS A 13 -6.82 -51.41 -2.77
C HIS A 13 -6.29 -50.53 -1.63
N SER A 14 -5.11 -50.83 -1.08
CA SER A 14 -4.48 -50.03 -0.03
C SER A 14 -3.98 -48.68 -0.56
N ARG A 15 -3.39 -48.66 -1.76
CA ARG A 15 -2.91 -47.43 -2.42
C ARG A 15 -4.04 -46.46 -2.74
N LEU A 16 -5.15 -46.95 -3.28
CA LEU A 16 -6.31 -46.11 -3.61
C LEU A 16 -6.94 -45.49 -2.36
N ARG A 17 -7.01 -46.23 -1.24
CA ARG A 17 -7.50 -45.69 0.04
C ARG A 17 -6.57 -44.58 0.55
N TRP A 18 -5.25 -44.80 0.54
CA TRP A 18 -4.27 -43.79 0.95
C TRP A 18 -4.35 -42.51 0.11
N LEU A 19 -4.45 -42.63 -1.21
CA LEU A 19 -4.60 -41.47 -2.10
C LEU A 19 -5.87 -40.68 -1.81
N ARG A 20 -7.00 -41.36 -1.54
CA ARG A 20 -8.26 -40.70 -1.15
C ARG A 20 -8.15 -39.96 0.18
N TRP A 21 -7.47 -40.55 1.16
CA TRP A 21 -7.21 -39.89 2.45
C TRP A 21 -6.30 -38.68 2.30
N ALA A 22 -5.20 -38.82 1.58
CA ALA A 22 -4.28 -37.71 1.31
C ALA A 22 -4.98 -36.56 0.56
N ALA A 23 -5.78 -36.88 -0.46
CA ALA A 23 -6.58 -35.89 -1.18
C ALA A 23 -7.63 -35.22 -0.26
N GLY A 24 -8.31 -36.00 0.60
CA GLY A 24 -9.26 -35.47 1.57
C GLY A 24 -8.62 -34.52 2.57
N ILE A 25 -7.43 -34.86 3.09
CA ILE A 25 -6.66 -34.00 3.99
C ILE A 25 -6.21 -32.73 3.27
N ALA A 26 -5.67 -32.85 2.06
CA ALA A 26 -5.25 -31.69 1.27
C ALA A 26 -6.43 -30.73 1.01
N LEU A 27 -7.60 -31.26 0.63
CA LEU A 27 -8.81 -30.46 0.44
C LEU A 27 -9.27 -29.79 1.74
N ALA A 28 -9.22 -30.51 2.87
CA ALA A 28 -9.57 -29.93 4.17
C ALA A 28 -8.63 -28.79 4.57
N VAL A 29 -7.32 -28.94 4.34
CA VAL A 29 -6.33 -27.88 4.60
C VAL A 29 -6.58 -26.67 3.70
N LEU A 30 -6.82 -26.88 2.40
CA LEU A 30 -7.13 -25.80 1.47
C LEU A 30 -8.43 -25.07 1.85
N ALA A 31 -9.48 -25.81 2.24
CA ALA A 31 -10.73 -25.23 2.69
C ALA A 31 -10.55 -24.41 3.97
N LEU A 32 -9.79 -24.91 4.94
CA LEU A 32 -9.47 -24.19 6.17
C LEU A 32 -8.65 -22.93 5.89
N GLY A 33 -7.63 -23.02 5.02
CA GLY A 33 -6.82 -21.88 4.60
C GLY A 33 -7.67 -20.81 3.90
N PHE A 34 -8.57 -21.22 2.99
CA PHE A 34 -9.48 -20.30 2.31
C PHE A 34 -10.46 -19.62 3.27
N VAL A 35 -11.12 -20.38 4.15
CA VAL A 35 -12.06 -19.82 5.13
C VAL A 35 -11.33 -18.92 6.13
N GLY A 36 -10.14 -19.32 6.59
CA GLY A 36 -9.29 -18.52 7.48
C GLY A 36 -8.85 -17.22 6.82
N GLY A 37 -8.33 -17.28 5.59
CA GLY A 37 -7.90 -16.11 4.83
C GLY A 37 -9.04 -15.14 4.53
N ALA A 38 -10.20 -15.64 4.09
CA ALA A 38 -11.38 -14.81 3.89
C ALA A 38 -11.89 -14.18 5.20
N GLY A 39 -11.80 -14.92 6.31
CA GLY A 39 -12.13 -14.42 7.64
C GLY A 39 -11.19 -13.31 8.09
N ALA A 40 -9.87 -13.52 7.98
CA ALA A 40 -8.84 -12.53 8.30
C ALA A 40 -8.99 -11.27 7.43
N SER A 41 -9.16 -11.46 6.12
CA SER A 41 -9.44 -10.38 5.17
C SER A 41 -10.61 -9.52 5.64
N ARG A 42 -11.74 -10.14 6.01
CA ARG A 42 -12.91 -9.41 6.53
C ARG A 42 -12.63 -8.70 7.87
N LEU A 43 -11.78 -9.25 8.72
CA LEU A 43 -11.41 -8.63 9.99
C LEU A 43 -10.56 -7.39 9.78
N GLU A 44 -9.63 -7.40 8.83
CA GLU A 44 -8.78 -6.25 8.48
C GLU A 44 -9.60 -5.06 7.95
N GLU A 45 -10.80 -5.28 7.43
CA GLU A 45 -11.76 -4.23 7.05
C GLU A 45 -12.32 -3.43 8.26
N ASN A 46 -11.87 -3.71 9.47
CA ASN A 46 -12.32 -3.07 10.71
C ASN A 46 -11.12 -2.53 11.49
N ASP A 47 -10.97 -1.22 11.54
CA ASP A 47 -9.82 -0.57 12.19
C ASP A 47 -9.65 -0.94 13.66
N ARG A 48 -10.74 -1.30 14.36
CA ARG A 48 -10.66 -1.77 15.75
C ARG A 48 -9.97 -3.13 15.87
N PHE A 49 -10.06 -3.97 14.84
CA PHE A 49 -9.31 -5.21 14.78
C PHE A 49 -7.81 -4.92 14.67
N CYS A 50 -7.42 -4.07 13.72
CA CYS A 50 -6.02 -3.63 13.56
C CYS A 50 -5.47 -3.01 14.86
N ALA A 51 -6.20 -2.04 15.43
CA ALA A 51 -5.83 -1.35 16.67
C ALA A 51 -5.88 -2.23 17.93
N SER A 52 -6.39 -3.46 17.85
CA SER A 52 -6.39 -4.41 18.98
C SER A 52 -5.05 -5.14 19.14
N CYS A 53 -4.28 -5.27 18.05
CA CYS A 53 -2.99 -5.95 18.05
C CYS A 53 -1.81 -5.00 17.85
N HIS A 54 -1.97 -3.95 17.02
CA HIS A 54 -0.90 -2.96 16.86
C HIS A 54 -0.68 -2.15 18.15
N MET A 55 0.59 -1.83 18.41
CA MET A 55 1.03 -1.13 19.63
C MET A 55 1.22 0.37 19.36
N VAL A 56 1.82 1.10 20.31
CA VAL A 56 2.26 2.47 20.05
C VAL A 56 3.39 2.41 18.99
N PRO A 57 3.36 3.29 17.97
CA PRO A 57 2.54 4.49 17.84
C PRO A 57 1.20 4.30 17.09
N GLU A 58 0.95 3.18 16.44
CA GLU A 58 -0.25 2.96 15.60
C GLU A 58 -1.58 3.23 16.33
N ARG A 59 -1.70 2.78 17.59
CA ARG A 59 -2.89 3.08 18.41
C ARG A 59 -3.08 4.57 18.67
N THR A 60 -1.99 5.34 18.74
CA THR A 60 -2.06 6.80 18.85
C THR A 60 -2.67 7.40 17.59
N TYR A 61 -2.30 6.90 16.41
CA TYR A 61 -2.78 7.37 15.11
C TYR A 61 -4.27 7.08 14.95
N PHE A 62 -4.67 5.83 15.23
CA PHE A 62 -6.09 5.46 15.27
C PHE A 62 -6.88 6.38 16.20
N ASN A 63 -6.41 6.62 17.44
CA ASN A 63 -7.12 7.49 18.38
C ASN A 63 -7.21 8.95 17.90
N ARG A 64 -6.14 9.49 17.30
CA ARG A 64 -6.17 10.85 16.71
C ARG A 64 -7.21 10.95 15.60
N ALA A 65 -7.25 9.99 14.68
CA ALA A 65 -8.24 9.94 13.62
C ALA A 65 -9.67 9.88 14.18
N GLN A 66 -9.91 9.08 15.24
CA GLN A 66 -11.23 9.04 15.90
C GLN A 66 -11.59 10.36 16.61
N PHE A 67 -10.63 11.06 17.22
CA PHE A 67 -10.87 12.38 17.83
C PHE A 67 -11.11 13.46 16.78
N ALA A 68 -10.40 13.43 15.65
CA ALA A 68 -10.61 14.31 14.52
C ALA A 68 -12.02 14.10 13.92
N LEU A 69 -12.42 12.84 13.70
CA LEU A 69 -13.79 12.48 13.28
C LEU A 69 -14.88 12.96 14.24
N ALA A 70 -14.59 12.94 15.55
CA ALA A 70 -15.51 13.44 16.56
C ALA A 70 -15.51 14.98 16.68
N GLY A 71 -14.64 15.68 15.94
CA GLY A 71 -14.47 17.13 16.01
C GLY A 71 -13.87 17.60 17.34
N ILE A 72 -13.14 16.72 18.05
CA ILE A 72 -12.53 17.01 19.35
C ILE A 72 -11.17 17.66 19.17
N ASP A 73 -10.32 17.09 18.32
CA ASP A 73 -8.96 17.54 18.05
C ASP A 73 -8.81 17.97 16.58
N PRO A 74 -7.85 18.87 16.27
CA PRO A 74 -7.54 19.21 14.88
C PRO A 74 -6.91 18.03 14.12
N VAL A 75 -6.94 18.14 12.79
CA VAL A 75 -6.25 17.19 11.90
C VAL A 75 -4.77 17.53 11.86
N GLU A 76 -3.93 16.72 12.51
CA GLU A 76 -2.49 17.00 12.61
C GLU A 76 -1.61 16.10 11.73
N ASP A 77 -2.21 15.08 11.11
CA ASP A 77 -1.51 14.12 10.27
C ASP A 77 -2.40 13.67 9.10
N LEU A 78 -1.74 13.17 8.06
CA LEU A 78 -2.40 12.79 6.82
C LEU A 78 -3.31 11.57 7.01
N SER A 79 -3.01 10.64 7.92
CA SER A 79 -3.92 9.52 8.19
C SER A 79 -5.27 9.99 8.73
N SER A 80 -5.28 10.93 9.67
CA SER A 80 -6.48 11.54 10.24
C SER A 80 -7.25 12.34 9.19
N ALA A 81 -6.55 12.96 8.24
CA ALA A 81 -7.17 13.64 7.11
C ALA A 81 -7.96 12.67 6.22
N HIS A 82 -7.41 11.48 5.94
CA HIS A 82 -8.09 10.45 5.14
C HIS A 82 -9.36 9.92 5.80
N TYR A 83 -9.42 9.81 7.13
CA TYR A 83 -10.66 9.45 7.83
C TYR A 83 -11.77 10.49 7.64
N LEU A 84 -11.40 11.75 7.37
CA LEU A 84 -12.33 12.85 7.13
C LEU A 84 -12.64 13.08 5.65
N ALA A 85 -12.01 12.34 4.74
CA ALA A 85 -12.31 12.43 3.31
C ALA A 85 -13.78 12.10 3.06
N ASP A 86 -14.41 12.84 2.15
CA ASP A 86 -15.80 12.58 1.78
C ASP A 86 -15.89 11.20 1.13
N PRO A 87 -16.71 10.27 1.65
CA PRO A 87 -16.90 8.97 1.01
C PRO A 87 -17.34 9.06 -0.45
N GLU A 88 -18.01 10.14 -0.87
CA GLU A 88 -18.40 10.36 -2.26
C GLU A 88 -17.19 10.58 -3.19
N ASP A 89 -16.07 11.07 -2.64
CA ASP A 89 -14.81 11.27 -3.37
C ASP A 89 -13.92 10.02 -3.38
N LEU A 90 -14.29 8.96 -2.64
CA LEU A 90 -13.50 7.74 -2.52
C LEU A 90 -13.97 6.65 -3.51
N PRO A 91 -13.06 5.89 -4.14
CA PRO A 91 -13.44 4.85 -5.11
C PRO A 91 -14.44 3.82 -4.59
N ALA A 92 -14.38 3.51 -3.29
CA ALA A 92 -15.25 2.52 -2.66
C ALA A 92 -16.57 3.09 -2.12
N GLY A 93 -16.76 4.42 -2.11
CA GLY A 93 -17.98 5.03 -1.56
C GLY A 93 -18.15 4.85 -0.05
N VAL A 94 -17.06 4.54 0.67
CA VAL A 94 -17.07 4.27 2.12
C VAL A 94 -15.93 5.03 2.80
N PRO A 95 -16.06 5.38 4.09
CA PRO A 95 -14.98 6.03 4.82
C PRO A 95 -13.69 5.22 4.77
N MET A 96 -12.54 5.92 4.69
CA MET A 96 -11.23 5.28 4.71
C MET A 96 -10.97 4.51 5.99
N ARG A 97 -10.28 3.39 5.85
CA ARG A 97 -9.85 2.48 6.92
C ARG A 97 -8.34 2.28 6.86
N CYS A 98 -7.75 1.78 7.92
CA CYS A 98 -6.32 1.44 7.98
C CYS A 98 -5.91 0.57 6.77
N ILE A 99 -6.68 -0.49 6.51
CA ILE A 99 -6.37 -1.45 5.46
C ILE A 99 -6.49 -0.86 4.04
N ASP A 100 -7.17 0.26 3.85
CA ASP A 100 -7.31 0.86 2.51
C ASP A 100 -6.00 1.54 2.06
N CYS A 101 -5.12 1.90 3.00
CA CYS A 101 -3.76 2.38 2.70
C CYS A 101 -2.68 1.28 2.76
N HIS A 102 -3.00 0.12 3.35
CA HIS A 102 -2.03 -0.95 3.62
C HIS A 102 -2.19 -2.21 2.75
N ARG A 103 -3.19 -2.24 1.86
CA ARG A 103 -3.54 -3.43 1.08
C ARG A 103 -2.96 -3.49 -0.34
N GLY A 104 -2.32 -2.43 -0.83
CA GLY A 104 -2.02 -2.31 -2.26
C GLY A 104 -3.20 -1.75 -3.06
N ASP A 105 -3.20 -2.09 -4.35
CA ASP A 105 -4.23 -1.79 -5.36
C ASP A 105 -5.49 -2.68 -5.27
N ASP A 106 -5.68 -3.41 -4.16
CA ASP A 106 -6.76 -4.40 -3.97
C ASP A 106 -6.72 -5.63 -4.91
N SER A 107 -5.65 -5.81 -5.70
CA SER A 107 -5.45 -7.01 -6.50
C SER A 107 -5.31 -8.26 -5.62
N LEU A 108 -5.58 -9.44 -6.19
CA LEU A 108 -5.44 -10.71 -5.46
C LEU A 108 -4.01 -10.95 -4.95
N LEU A 109 -3.01 -10.47 -5.69
CA LEU A 109 -1.61 -10.57 -5.30
C LEU A 109 -1.36 -9.73 -4.05
N HIS A 110 -1.65 -8.43 -4.11
CA HIS A 110 -1.46 -7.54 -2.97
C HIS A 110 -2.31 -7.92 -1.76
N ARG A 111 -3.53 -8.41 -1.99
CA ARG A 111 -4.35 -8.94 -0.90
C ARG A 111 -3.71 -10.15 -0.23
N THR A 112 -3.05 -11.02 -1.00
CA THR A 112 -2.30 -12.16 -0.46
C THR A 112 -1.08 -11.70 0.32
N GLU A 113 -0.32 -10.73 -0.19
CA GLU A 113 0.83 -10.15 0.51
C GLU A 113 0.43 -9.49 1.84
N ALA A 114 -0.61 -8.66 1.83
CA ALA A 114 -1.15 -8.03 3.03
C ALA A 114 -1.59 -9.06 4.09
N LEU A 115 -2.26 -10.14 3.68
CA LEU A 115 -2.65 -11.23 4.59
C LEU A 115 -1.45 -12.00 5.15
N LEU A 116 -0.40 -12.19 4.36
CA LEU A 116 0.84 -12.83 4.81
C LEU A 116 1.56 -11.96 5.84
N LEU A 117 1.62 -10.64 5.61
CA LEU A 117 2.14 -9.68 6.59
C LEU A 117 1.31 -9.68 7.87
N GLY A 118 -0.02 -9.67 7.78
CA GLY A 118 -0.90 -9.76 8.95
C GLY A 118 -0.71 -11.07 9.73
N ALA A 119 -0.42 -12.18 9.05
CA ALA A 119 -0.08 -13.45 9.69
C ALA A 119 1.28 -13.40 10.39
N GLU A 120 2.29 -12.77 9.79
CA GLU A 120 3.61 -12.55 10.39
C GLU A 120 3.50 -11.66 11.64
N ASP A 121 2.84 -10.50 11.53
CA ASP A 121 2.59 -9.59 12.65
C ASP A 121 1.83 -10.31 13.80
N THR A 122 0.87 -11.17 13.47
CA THR A 122 0.14 -11.98 14.47
C THR A 122 1.07 -12.95 15.19
N VAL A 123 1.98 -13.61 14.48
CA VAL A 123 2.95 -14.52 15.08
C VAL A 123 3.88 -13.75 16.02
N ILE A 124 4.47 -12.65 15.57
CA ILE A 124 5.35 -11.80 16.38
C ILE A 124 4.62 -11.31 17.64
N TYR A 125 3.39 -10.81 17.50
CA TYR A 125 2.56 -10.38 18.63
C TYR A 125 2.34 -11.49 19.66
N LEU A 126 2.00 -12.70 19.20
CA LEU A 126 1.72 -13.84 20.09
C LEU A 126 2.95 -14.34 20.85
N PHE A 127 4.13 -14.22 20.25
CA PHE A 127 5.39 -14.63 20.88
C PHE A 127 6.07 -13.52 21.68
N GLY A 128 5.58 -12.28 21.57
CA GLY A 128 5.96 -11.16 22.44
C GLY A 128 7.36 -10.60 22.17
N ASP A 129 7.90 -10.84 20.98
CA ASP A 129 9.16 -10.22 20.57
C ASP A 129 8.90 -8.75 20.20
N PRO A 130 9.65 -7.78 20.79
CA PRO A 130 9.59 -6.40 20.34
C PRO A 130 10.16 -6.33 18.91
N ASP A 131 9.34 -5.88 17.97
CA ASP A 131 9.69 -5.82 16.55
C ASP A 131 9.25 -4.50 15.93
N GLN A 132 10.17 -3.86 15.19
CA GLN A 132 9.93 -2.58 14.53
C GLN A 132 8.85 -2.65 13.45
N SER A 133 8.58 -3.84 12.91
CA SER A 133 7.47 -4.07 11.99
C SER A 133 6.10 -3.98 12.66
N ILE A 134 5.97 -4.32 13.94
CA ILE A 134 4.73 -4.13 14.72
C ILE A 134 4.65 -2.68 15.23
N GLU A 135 5.79 -2.10 15.59
CA GLU A 135 5.90 -0.69 15.96
C GLU A 135 5.80 0.25 14.74
N LYS A 136 5.75 -0.31 13.51
CA LYS A 136 5.56 0.39 12.23
C LYS A 136 6.46 1.63 12.07
N THR A 137 7.70 1.54 12.56
CA THR A 137 8.70 2.61 12.37
C THR A 137 9.36 2.56 11.00
N GLU A 138 9.18 1.45 10.28
CA GLU A 138 9.64 1.22 8.91
C GLU A 138 8.56 0.48 8.12
N LEU A 139 8.51 0.71 6.82
CA LEU A 139 7.62 0.01 5.90
C LEU A 139 8.31 -1.24 5.37
N ASN A 140 7.87 -2.42 5.82
CA ASN A 140 8.41 -3.68 5.31
C ASN A 140 8.14 -3.90 3.82
N VAL A 141 7.00 -3.39 3.34
CA VAL A 141 6.49 -3.66 1.99
C VAL A 141 6.00 -2.34 1.39
N PRO A 142 6.93 -1.44 1.03
CA PRO A 142 6.60 -0.06 0.71
C PRO A 142 5.76 0.07 -0.57
N HIS A 143 5.86 -0.88 -1.51
CA HIS A 143 5.04 -0.87 -2.74
C HIS A 143 3.55 -1.00 -2.45
N LEU A 144 3.12 -1.81 -1.47
CA LEU A 144 1.70 -1.93 -1.14
C LEU A 144 1.10 -0.57 -0.77
N ALA A 145 1.79 0.21 0.04
CA ALA A 145 1.28 1.50 0.44
C ALA A 145 1.38 2.54 -0.69
N ASN A 146 2.44 2.51 -1.50
CA ASN A 146 2.54 3.34 -2.71
C ASN A 146 1.38 3.06 -3.69
N ASP A 147 1.10 1.79 -3.96
CA ASP A 147 0.06 1.39 -4.91
C ASP A 147 -1.35 1.71 -4.38
N SER A 148 -1.55 1.65 -3.06
CA SER A 148 -2.76 2.18 -2.43
C SER A 148 -2.91 3.69 -2.63
N CYS A 149 -1.83 4.47 -2.55
CA CYS A 149 -1.88 5.91 -2.85
C CYS A 149 -2.29 6.14 -4.32
N VAL A 150 -1.64 5.44 -5.25
CA VAL A 150 -1.87 5.56 -6.70
C VAL A 150 -3.31 5.22 -7.08
N MET A 151 -3.90 4.19 -6.45
CA MET A 151 -5.28 3.77 -6.70
C MET A 151 -6.29 4.93 -6.51
N CYS A 152 -6.08 5.80 -5.54
CA CYS A 152 -6.96 6.94 -5.26
C CYS A 152 -6.46 8.26 -5.86
N HIS A 153 -5.14 8.44 -5.99
CA HIS A 153 -4.51 9.71 -6.37
C HIS A 153 -3.88 9.71 -7.77
N SER A 154 -4.19 8.74 -8.62
CA SER A 154 -3.69 8.66 -10.00
C SER A 154 -3.87 9.97 -10.78
N ALA A 155 -5.00 10.67 -10.62
CA ALA A 155 -5.23 11.95 -11.28
C ALA A 155 -4.18 13.02 -10.92
N ALA A 156 -3.70 13.04 -9.67
CA ALA A 156 -2.65 13.96 -9.24
C ALA A 156 -1.30 13.63 -9.87
N LEU A 157 -1.06 12.38 -10.30
CA LEU A 157 0.16 11.99 -11.00
C LEU A 157 0.16 12.40 -12.48
N LEU A 158 -1.04 12.60 -13.05
CA LEU A 158 -1.25 12.85 -14.48
C LEU A 158 -1.53 14.32 -14.82
N GLU A 159 -1.51 15.24 -13.85
CA GLU A 159 -1.47 16.68 -14.13
C GLU A 159 -0.08 17.03 -14.68
N VAL A 160 0.03 17.50 -15.92
CA VAL A 160 1.33 17.78 -16.56
C VAL A 160 1.87 19.16 -16.21
N GLY A 161 3.18 19.31 -16.35
CA GLY A 161 3.86 20.60 -16.33
C GLY A 161 4.59 20.89 -15.04
N PHE A 162 5.29 22.02 -15.03
CA PHE A 162 6.22 22.34 -13.94
C PHE A 162 5.61 22.37 -12.52
N PRO A 163 4.35 22.82 -12.31
CA PRO A 163 3.73 22.78 -10.98
C PRO A 163 3.66 21.36 -10.39
N ASN A 164 3.63 20.34 -11.24
CA ASN A 164 3.56 18.93 -10.85
C ASN A 164 4.79 18.11 -11.29
N HIS A 165 5.91 18.81 -11.57
CA HIS A 165 7.12 18.20 -12.17
C HIS A 165 7.63 16.99 -11.38
N PHE A 166 7.54 17.02 -10.05
CA PHE A 166 8.00 15.90 -9.23
C PHE A 166 7.24 14.62 -9.61
N HIS A 167 5.91 14.65 -9.59
CA HIS A 167 5.10 13.49 -9.89
C HIS A 167 5.26 13.05 -11.35
N ASN A 168 5.31 13.99 -12.30
CA ASN A 168 5.49 13.66 -13.72
C ASN A 168 6.80 12.93 -14.02
N MET A 169 7.80 13.09 -13.16
CA MET A 169 9.12 12.46 -13.31
C MET A 169 9.22 11.12 -12.57
N LEU A 170 8.20 10.70 -11.82
CA LEU A 170 8.22 9.41 -11.14
C LEU A 170 7.87 8.27 -12.12
N PRO A 171 8.55 7.11 -12.04
CA PRO A 171 8.18 5.93 -12.83
C PRO A 171 6.69 5.56 -12.69
N VAL A 172 6.14 5.64 -11.48
CA VAL A 172 4.75 5.29 -11.21
C VAL A 172 3.74 6.17 -11.97
N ALA A 173 4.05 7.44 -12.25
CA ALA A 173 3.18 8.29 -13.05
C ALA A 173 3.15 7.84 -14.52
N ALA A 174 4.32 7.44 -15.05
CA ALA A 174 4.43 6.89 -16.39
C ALA A 174 3.69 5.55 -16.51
N ASP A 175 3.75 4.69 -15.49
CA ASP A 175 3.01 3.43 -15.46
C ASP A 175 1.49 3.68 -15.53
N VAL A 176 0.97 4.58 -14.68
CA VAL A 176 -0.45 4.97 -14.68
C VAL A 176 -0.88 5.53 -16.05
N TRP A 177 -0.03 6.35 -16.67
CA TRP A 177 -0.31 6.89 -18.00
C TRP A 177 -0.34 5.79 -19.08
N GLN A 178 0.64 4.88 -19.06
CA GLN A 178 0.72 3.76 -20.01
C GLN A 178 -0.46 2.78 -19.85
N ASP A 179 -0.99 2.64 -18.65
CA ASP A 179 -2.19 1.85 -18.34
C ASP A 179 -3.51 2.53 -18.77
N GLY A 180 -3.41 3.69 -19.44
CA GLY A 180 -4.53 4.39 -20.05
C GLY A 180 -5.05 5.58 -19.26
N GLY A 181 -4.32 6.05 -18.26
CA GLY A 181 -4.58 7.33 -17.60
C GLY A 181 -4.56 8.51 -18.60
N GLU A 182 -5.41 9.51 -18.36
CA GLU A 182 -5.47 10.72 -19.19
C GLU A 182 -4.62 11.83 -18.56
N LEU A 183 -3.69 12.38 -19.34
CA LEU A 183 -2.93 13.57 -18.93
C LEU A 183 -3.84 14.80 -18.92
N THR A 184 -3.70 15.62 -17.88
CA THR A 184 -4.53 16.82 -17.67
C THR A 184 -3.68 18.06 -17.50
N LEU A 185 -4.22 19.22 -17.85
CA LEU A 185 -3.55 20.51 -17.61
C LEU A 185 -3.79 20.99 -16.18
N PRO A 186 -2.84 21.75 -15.61
CA PRO A 186 -3.02 22.34 -14.29
C PRO A 186 -4.15 23.38 -14.33
N GLN A 187 -4.85 23.51 -13.20
CA GLN A 187 -5.95 24.47 -13.08
C GLN A 187 -5.50 25.93 -13.25
N THR A 188 -4.23 26.21 -12.92
CA THR A 188 -3.66 27.56 -12.98
C THR A 188 -2.74 27.70 -14.18
N ASN A 189 -3.06 28.66 -15.06
CA ASN A 189 -2.33 28.95 -16.31
C ASN A 189 -2.17 27.70 -17.23
N PRO A 190 -3.26 26.99 -17.57
CA PRO A 190 -3.20 25.78 -18.40
C PRO A 190 -2.55 26.00 -19.76
N GLU A 191 -2.70 27.20 -20.34
CA GLU A 191 -2.16 27.57 -21.64
C GLU A 191 -0.62 27.54 -21.70
N LEU A 192 0.07 27.54 -20.56
CA LEU A 192 1.52 27.47 -20.49
C LEU A 192 2.07 26.04 -20.65
N TYR A 193 1.19 25.02 -20.59
CA TYR A 193 1.59 23.61 -20.53
C TYR A 193 0.90 22.76 -21.60
N GLU A 194 0.29 23.36 -22.61
CA GLU A 194 -0.33 22.64 -23.73
C GLU A 194 0.70 21.74 -24.45
N ASP A 195 1.92 22.24 -24.66
CA ASP A 195 3.00 21.46 -25.26
C ASP A 195 3.36 20.22 -24.42
N ALA A 196 3.31 20.33 -23.08
CA ALA A 196 3.62 19.20 -22.18
C ALA A 196 2.59 18.06 -22.29
N LEU A 197 1.33 18.35 -22.66
CA LEU A 197 0.36 17.29 -22.96
C LEU A 197 0.74 16.49 -24.21
N GLU A 198 1.29 17.16 -25.22
CA GLU A 198 1.70 16.52 -26.48
C GLU A 198 3.00 15.72 -26.30
N GLU A 199 3.93 16.24 -25.49
CA GLU A 199 5.20 15.59 -25.16
C GLU A 199 4.99 14.33 -24.30
N GLY A 200 4.08 14.38 -23.33
CA GLY A 200 3.80 13.28 -22.41
C GLY A 200 4.73 13.26 -21.19
N LEU A 201 4.84 12.10 -20.54
CA LEU A 201 5.69 11.92 -19.36
C LEU A 201 7.06 11.32 -19.73
N GLU A 202 8.13 11.92 -19.19
CA GLU A 202 9.51 11.43 -19.30
C GLU A 202 10.05 11.11 -17.90
N PRO A 203 9.78 9.90 -17.36
CA PRO A 203 10.17 9.58 -15.98
C PRO A 203 11.70 9.43 -15.82
N ILE A 204 12.18 9.68 -14.62
CA ILE A 204 13.55 9.33 -14.20
C ILE A 204 13.54 7.85 -13.82
N GLU A 205 13.99 6.98 -14.73
CA GLU A 205 13.94 5.51 -14.57
C GLU A 205 14.65 5.01 -13.30
N ASP A 206 15.71 5.71 -12.86
CA ASP A 206 16.50 5.33 -11.68
C ASP A 206 15.96 5.91 -10.35
N SER A 207 14.82 6.61 -10.37
CA SER A 207 14.20 7.13 -9.14
C SER A 207 13.49 6.02 -8.37
N ASP A 208 13.87 5.83 -7.10
CA ASP A 208 13.24 4.90 -6.16
C ASP A 208 12.25 5.58 -5.20
N LEU A 209 11.99 6.88 -5.40
CA LEU A 209 11.05 7.64 -4.58
C LEU A 209 9.60 7.20 -4.76
N LEU A 210 8.90 7.12 -3.63
CA LEU A 210 7.49 6.75 -3.49
C LEU A 210 6.68 7.90 -2.88
N CYS A 211 5.35 7.79 -2.93
CA CYS A 211 4.46 8.83 -2.41
C CYS A 211 4.76 9.19 -0.94
N MET A 212 5.05 8.19 -0.10
CA MET A 212 5.27 8.39 1.33
C MET A 212 6.67 8.93 1.68
N ASP A 213 7.61 8.96 0.74
CA ASP A 213 8.91 9.59 0.96
C ASP A 213 8.79 11.12 1.08
N CYS A 214 7.67 11.68 0.61
CA CYS A 214 7.30 13.08 0.78
C CYS A 214 6.07 13.24 1.69
N HIS A 215 5.05 12.40 1.51
CA HIS A 215 3.77 12.47 2.22
C HIS A 215 3.70 11.47 3.39
N GLN A 216 4.41 11.78 4.48
CA GLN A 216 4.44 10.90 5.65
C GLN A 216 3.07 10.84 6.35
N THR A 217 2.43 9.67 6.30
CA THR A 217 1.04 9.48 6.75
C THR A 217 0.85 9.63 8.26
N HIS A 218 1.82 9.16 9.02
CA HIS A 218 1.75 8.94 10.47
C HIS A 218 2.52 9.97 11.32
N VAL A 219 2.96 11.07 10.70
CA VAL A 219 3.70 12.13 11.38
C VAL A 219 2.74 13.26 11.77
N SER A 220 2.58 13.49 13.08
CA SER A 220 1.84 14.65 13.58
C SER A 220 2.73 15.89 13.47
N LYS A 221 2.27 16.84 12.68
CA LYS A 221 2.89 18.15 12.51
C LYS A 221 1.79 19.20 12.48
N PRO A 222 1.54 19.92 13.58
CA PRO A 222 0.53 20.96 13.62
C PRO A 222 0.72 21.99 12.49
N GLY A 223 -0.34 22.25 11.72
CA GLY A 223 -0.30 23.17 10.58
C GLY A 223 0.09 22.50 9.25
N ALA A 224 0.45 21.22 9.24
CA ALA A 224 0.84 20.52 8.01
C ALA A 224 -0.31 20.38 7.01
N GLU A 225 -1.57 20.46 7.46
CA GLU A 225 -2.75 20.51 6.59
C GLU A 225 -2.71 21.70 5.61
N LEU A 226 -2.04 22.80 5.98
CA LEU A 226 -1.86 23.97 5.12
C LEU A 226 -0.79 23.78 4.04
N THR A 227 0.01 22.73 4.16
CA THR A 227 1.11 22.39 3.24
C THR A 227 0.94 21.00 2.64
N GLY A 228 -0.30 20.49 2.56
CA GLY A 228 -0.59 19.17 1.97
C GLY A 228 0.05 18.01 2.74
N PHE A 229 0.20 18.17 4.05
CA PHE A 229 0.87 17.25 4.97
C PHE A 229 2.34 16.98 4.64
N LEU A 230 3.01 17.93 3.98
CA LEU A 230 4.44 17.86 3.71
C LEU A 230 5.27 18.41 4.87
N ASP A 231 6.30 17.67 5.26
CA ASP A 231 7.42 18.22 6.02
C ASP A 231 8.50 18.70 5.06
N LEU A 232 8.36 19.94 4.57
CA LEU A 232 9.25 20.50 3.55
C LEU A 232 10.74 20.41 3.95
N ASP A 233 11.05 20.80 5.19
CA ASP A 233 12.45 20.96 5.61
C ASP A 233 13.15 19.63 5.90
N ASN A 234 12.44 18.67 6.50
CA ASN A 234 13.06 17.42 6.94
C ASN A 234 12.79 16.22 6.03
N VAL A 235 11.84 16.33 5.11
CA VAL A 235 11.36 15.20 4.30
C VAL A 235 11.40 15.56 2.81
N ALA A 236 10.62 16.57 2.38
CA ALA A 236 10.47 16.85 0.95
C ALA A 236 11.77 17.39 0.32
N TYR A 237 12.45 18.37 0.92
CA TYR A 237 13.70 18.89 0.36
C TYR A 237 14.81 17.82 0.26
N PRO A 238 15.06 17.00 1.30
CA PRO A 238 15.99 15.86 1.16
C PRO A 238 15.61 14.89 0.03
N ALA A 239 14.32 14.59 -0.16
CA ALA A 239 13.87 13.77 -1.27
C ALA A 239 14.15 14.46 -2.63
N CYS A 240 13.90 15.77 -2.74
CA CYS A 240 14.24 16.52 -3.94
C CYS A 240 15.75 16.54 -4.22
N GLU A 241 16.60 16.70 -3.20
CA GLU A 241 18.07 16.65 -3.35
C GLU A 241 18.53 15.28 -3.85
N THR A 242 17.95 14.21 -3.33
CA THR A 242 18.23 12.83 -3.75
C THR A 242 17.86 12.62 -5.21
N CYS A 243 16.63 13.01 -5.59
CA CYS A 243 16.14 12.92 -6.96
C CYS A 243 17.00 13.73 -7.93
N HIS A 244 17.29 15.00 -7.63
CA HIS A 244 18.11 15.84 -8.50
C HIS A 244 19.55 15.32 -8.62
N THR A 245 20.11 14.76 -7.55
CA THR A 245 21.44 14.14 -7.60
C THR A 245 21.43 12.91 -8.51
N ALA A 246 20.38 12.07 -8.45
CA ALA A 246 20.23 10.92 -9.33
C ALA A 246 20.05 11.34 -10.81
N ALA A 247 19.17 12.30 -11.06
CA ALA A 247 18.81 12.72 -12.42
C ALA A 247 19.87 13.59 -13.10
N LEU A 248 20.49 14.51 -12.36
CA LEU A 248 21.32 15.58 -12.90
C LEU A 248 22.78 15.52 -12.41
N GLY A 249 23.10 14.61 -11.49
CA GLY A 249 24.43 14.52 -10.88
C GLY A 249 24.76 15.69 -9.93
N ALA A 250 23.76 16.49 -9.52
CA ALA A 250 23.93 17.65 -8.67
C ALA A 250 22.70 17.90 -7.76
N PRO A 251 22.88 18.47 -6.56
CA PRO A 251 21.78 18.75 -5.65
C PRO A 251 20.91 19.93 -6.13
N LEU A 252 19.75 20.08 -5.49
CA LEU A 252 18.81 21.17 -5.74
C LEU A 252 19.52 22.54 -5.65
N GLY A 253 19.24 23.43 -6.62
CA GLY A 253 19.81 24.78 -6.68
C GLY A 253 21.22 24.91 -7.30
N ILE A 254 21.82 23.79 -7.74
CA ILE A 254 23.07 23.78 -8.54
C ILE A 254 22.80 23.27 -9.97
N ALA A 255 21.63 22.68 -10.22
CA ALA A 255 21.19 22.32 -11.56
C ALA A 255 21.03 23.59 -12.43
N PRO A 256 21.67 23.63 -13.62
CA PRO A 256 21.70 24.81 -14.49
C PRO A 256 20.34 25.17 -15.10
#